data_AF-A0A9D8XVF2-F1
#
_entry.id   AF-A0A9D8XVF2-F1
#
_cell.length_a   1.000
_cell.length_b   1.000
_cell.length_c   1.000
_cell.angle_alpha   90.00
_cell.angle_beta   90.00
_cell.angle_gamma   90.00
#
_symmetry.space_group_name_H-M   'P 1'
#
loop_
_entity.id
_entity.type
_entity.pdbx_description
1 polymer ?
#
loop_
_entity_poly.entity_id
_entity_poly.type
_entity_poly.pdbx_seq_one_letter_code
_entity_poly.pdbx_strand_id
1 'polypeptide(L)'
;MPDKLDWLNEHFVLLKYRTVAEVVENCRYKVPFELRKTADEHPLAEDFLKQLAVAENYQKASEFLAFNLHQRALAWWGYCCVLSVKNELFEIPFEPRDISDIGTHKNPELPEWAKMPEPEKMDYKTNPDYIKLQQEISAIKAKNEELIKMLPPGIWERHMELRKNIYEKFKSIVGMDPEEMLADAIKKVEEFKEPAFVNEEKSPVFQMKRELDAKIEAIRKKTVETIKAAVPSKSREELKEQTDNAMDAVYAGITAPTDENATRCLNLGNACPETHEGLLSLLTFWCYGNLTPNMEQIVRTPPELPPTGLNSLLLKCALTEGGTREFKERMKLYFEIGREVVFGINNWSEFLTEMEPPHHKIGHGGFTGLIGKVPDDASMKQAAEKALNDAGNKKFERFRG
;
A
#
# COMPACT_ATOMS: atom_id res chain seq x y z
N MET A 1 -40.30 5.34 34.89
CA MET A 1 -38.97 4.82 35.29
C MET A 1 -38.55 3.71 34.33
N PRO A 2 -38.09 4.01 33.10
CA PRO A 2 -37.53 3.03 32.17
C PRO A 2 -36.00 2.84 32.34
N ASP A 3 -35.29 3.85 32.84
CA ASP A 3 -33.81 3.93 32.88
C ASP A 3 -33.08 3.00 33.88
N LYS A 4 -33.78 2.07 34.53
CA LYS A 4 -33.16 1.15 35.51
C LYS A 4 -32.90 -0.26 34.96
N LEU A 5 -33.17 -0.49 33.68
CA LEU A 5 -33.03 -1.80 33.04
C LEU A 5 -31.99 -1.83 31.90
N ASP A 6 -31.28 -0.73 31.64
CA ASP A 6 -30.25 -0.67 30.60
C ASP A 6 -29.14 -1.72 30.81
N TRP A 7 -28.82 -2.04 32.08
CA TRP A 7 -27.86 -3.11 32.43
C TRP A 7 -28.31 -4.51 31.98
N LEU A 8 -29.62 -4.73 31.79
CA LEU A 8 -30.19 -6.01 31.37
C LEU A 8 -29.98 -6.24 29.85
N ASN A 9 -29.76 -5.15 29.11
CA ASN A 9 -29.39 -5.17 27.68
C ASN A 9 -27.87 -5.36 27.46
N GLU A 10 -27.05 -5.36 28.53
CA GLU A 10 -25.59 -5.53 28.46
C GLU A 10 -25.12 -6.93 28.93
N HIS A 11 -26.01 -7.92 28.95
CA HIS A 11 -25.64 -9.29 29.27
C HIS A 11 -25.16 -10.03 28.04
N PHE A 12 -24.00 -10.69 28.15
CA PHE A 12 -23.49 -11.49 27.05
C PHE A 12 -24.24 -12.81 26.97
N VAL A 13 -25.04 -12.99 25.90
CA VAL A 13 -25.94 -14.14 25.76
C VAL A 13 -25.24 -15.36 25.16
N LEU A 14 -24.29 -15.13 24.24
CA LEU A 14 -23.68 -16.21 23.43
C LEU A 14 -22.28 -16.65 23.88
N LEU A 15 -21.89 -16.39 25.14
CA LEU A 15 -20.65 -16.91 25.70
C LEU A 15 -20.80 -18.39 26.07
N LYS A 16 -19.83 -19.21 25.69
CA LYS A 16 -19.76 -20.64 26.04
C LYS A 16 -19.48 -20.86 27.51
N TYR A 17 -18.57 -20.07 28.07
CA TYR A 17 -18.03 -20.24 29.42
C TYR A 17 -18.14 -18.96 30.23
N ARG A 18 -18.34 -19.11 31.53
CA ARG A 18 -18.59 -18.00 32.44
C ARG A 18 -17.28 -17.39 32.96
N THR A 19 -16.25 -18.20 33.14
CA THR A 19 -14.99 -17.80 33.74
C THR A 19 -13.83 -17.89 32.77
N VAL A 20 -12.79 -17.08 32.99
CA VAL A 20 -11.56 -17.12 32.17
C VAL A 20 -10.87 -18.49 32.29
N ALA A 21 -10.89 -19.09 33.48
CA ALA A 21 -10.30 -20.41 33.74
C ALA A 21 -10.95 -21.51 32.89
N GLU A 22 -12.28 -21.53 32.77
CA GLU A 22 -13.00 -22.48 31.91
C GLU A 22 -12.60 -22.36 30.44
N VAL A 23 -12.37 -21.13 29.94
CA VAL A 23 -11.91 -20.91 28.56
C VAL A 23 -10.50 -21.45 28.35
N VAL A 24 -9.62 -21.27 29.35
CA VAL A 24 -8.24 -21.80 29.33
C VAL A 24 -8.25 -23.33 29.34
N GLU A 25 -9.10 -23.96 30.16
CA GLU A 25 -9.15 -25.42 30.27
C GLU A 25 -9.80 -26.08 29.04
N ASN A 26 -10.94 -25.56 28.60
CA ASN A 26 -11.75 -26.22 27.57
C ASN A 26 -11.38 -25.80 26.14
N CYS A 27 -11.00 -24.54 25.94
CA CYS A 27 -10.60 -24.01 24.63
C CYS A 27 -9.09 -23.83 24.48
N ARG A 28 -8.30 -24.19 25.52
CA ARG A 28 -6.83 -24.09 25.53
C ARG A 28 -6.30 -22.70 25.18
N TYR A 29 -7.08 -21.68 25.58
CA TYR A 29 -6.68 -20.29 25.42
C TYR A 29 -5.41 -20.00 26.22
N LYS A 30 -4.42 -19.35 25.60
CA LYS A 30 -3.17 -18.97 26.25
C LYS A 30 -3.26 -17.51 26.69
N VAL A 31 -3.53 -17.29 27.98
CA VAL A 31 -3.57 -15.94 28.56
C VAL A 31 -2.18 -15.28 28.42
N PRO A 32 -2.06 -14.15 27.70
CA PRO A 32 -0.81 -13.41 27.57
C PRO A 32 -0.27 -12.99 28.94
N PHE A 33 1.06 -12.94 29.08
CA PHE A 33 1.72 -12.63 30.36
C PHE A 33 1.21 -11.32 30.99
N GLU A 34 1.01 -10.30 30.16
CA GLU A 34 0.54 -8.97 30.55
C GLU A 34 -0.89 -8.98 31.13
N LEU A 35 -1.73 -9.92 30.69
CA LEU A 35 -3.15 -9.99 31.05
C LEU A 35 -3.43 -10.93 32.23
N ARG A 36 -2.40 -11.63 32.75
CA ARG A 36 -2.58 -12.59 33.86
C ARG A 36 -3.11 -11.90 35.12
N LYS A 37 -2.55 -10.74 35.47
CA LYS A 37 -3.01 -9.97 36.63
C LYS A 37 -4.48 -9.55 36.48
N THR A 38 -4.84 -9.09 35.29
CA THR A 38 -6.23 -8.68 34.99
C THR A 38 -7.18 -9.87 35.01
N ALA A 39 -6.74 -11.06 34.56
CA ALA A 39 -7.53 -12.28 34.64
C ALA A 39 -7.73 -12.79 36.08
N ASP A 40 -6.72 -12.60 36.95
CA ASP A 40 -6.80 -12.93 38.38
C ASP A 40 -7.71 -11.95 39.14
N GLU A 41 -7.63 -10.65 38.82
CA GLU A 41 -8.48 -9.60 39.41
C GLU A 41 -9.94 -9.67 38.94
N HIS A 42 -10.16 -10.09 37.69
CA HIS A 42 -11.47 -10.21 37.04
C HIS A 42 -11.66 -11.62 36.46
N PRO A 43 -12.04 -12.61 37.30
CA PRO A 43 -12.15 -14.01 36.86
C PRO A 43 -13.37 -14.30 35.97
N LEU A 44 -14.37 -13.41 35.97
CA LEU A 44 -15.54 -13.50 35.10
C LEU A 44 -15.20 -13.05 33.69
N ALA A 45 -15.61 -13.83 32.69
CA ALA A 45 -15.28 -13.57 31.28
C ALA A 45 -15.84 -12.23 30.79
N GLU A 46 -17.04 -11.83 31.26
CA GLU A 46 -17.65 -10.55 30.91
C GLU A 46 -16.85 -9.36 31.46
N ASP A 47 -16.48 -9.43 32.75
CA ASP A 47 -15.71 -8.37 33.41
C ASP A 47 -14.32 -8.24 32.79
N PHE A 48 -13.69 -9.37 32.48
CA PHE A 48 -12.41 -9.40 31.78
C PHE A 48 -12.49 -8.72 30.40
N LEU A 49 -13.51 -9.02 29.60
CA LEU A 49 -13.76 -8.37 28.31
C LEU A 49 -14.00 -6.86 28.44
N LYS A 50 -14.78 -6.44 29.45
CA LYS A 50 -15.04 -5.02 29.72
C LYS A 50 -13.74 -4.28 30.07
N GLN A 51 -12.88 -4.87 30.90
CA GLN A 51 -11.60 -4.27 31.25
C GLN A 51 -10.65 -4.15 30.06
N LEU A 52 -10.61 -5.16 29.18
CA LEU A 52 -9.82 -5.09 27.94
C LEU A 52 -10.30 -3.99 26.99
N ALA A 53 -11.63 -3.76 26.92
CA ALA A 53 -12.20 -2.67 26.14
C ALA A 53 -11.88 -1.29 26.73
N VAL A 54 -11.90 -1.15 28.06
CA VAL A 54 -11.52 0.09 28.77
C VAL A 54 -10.03 0.41 28.58
N ALA A 55 -9.18 -0.62 28.56
CA ALA A 55 -7.76 -0.47 28.27
C ALA A 55 -7.42 -0.25 26.78
N GLU A 56 -8.44 -0.10 25.91
CA GLU A 56 -8.31 0.06 24.45
C GLU A 56 -7.52 -1.08 23.76
N ASN A 57 -7.42 -2.25 24.41
CA ASN A 57 -6.71 -3.43 23.91
C ASN A 57 -7.63 -4.32 23.06
N TYR A 58 -8.24 -3.74 22.02
CA TYR A 58 -9.27 -4.39 21.20
C TYR A 58 -8.80 -5.67 20.51
N GLN A 59 -7.51 -5.76 20.13
CA GLN A 59 -6.97 -6.99 19.53
C GLN A 59 -7.05 -8.18 20.50
N LYS A 60 -6.65 -7.96 21.76
CA LYS A 60 -6.67 -8.99 22.79
C LYS A 60 -8.09 -9.28 23.28
N ALA A 61 -8.94 -8.26 23.30
CA ALA A 61 -10.36 -8.42 23.58
C ALA A 61 -11.04 -9.31 22.52
N SER A 62 -10.82 -9.04 21.23
CA SER A 62 -11.32 -9.86 20.12
C SER A 62 -10.75 -11.27 20.15
N GLU A 63 -9.45 -11.41 20.48
CA GLU A 63 -8.82 -12.72 20.64
C GLU A 63 -9.55 -13.56 21.70
N PHE A 64 -9.70 -13.03 22.93
CA PHE A 64 -10.40 -13.75 24.00
C PHE A 64 -11.88 -14.02 23.65
N LEU A 65 -12.55 -13.05 23.03
CA LEU A 65 -13.95 -13.18 22.60
C LEU A 65 -14.12 -14.35 21.61
N ALA A 66 -13.21 -14.49 20.64
CA ALA A 66 -13.24 -15.59 19.69
C ALA A 66 -13.19 -16.96 20.40
N PHE A 67 -12.32 -17.11 21.41
CA PHE A 67 -12.22 -18.36 22.17
C PHE A 67 -13.47 -18.66 23.00
N ASN A 68 -14.17 -17.64 23.50
CA ASN A 68 -15.35 -17.83 24.36
C ASN A 68 -16.70 -17.79 23.63
N LEU A 69 -16.75 -17.49 22.33
CA LEU A 69 -18.02 -17.37 21.58
C LEU A 69 -18.51 -18.73 21.04
N HIS A 70 -19.83 -18.93 20.97
CA HIS A 70 -20.43 -20.08 20.27
C HIS A 70 -19.99 -20.15 18.79
N GLN A 71 -19.73 -21.35 18.26
CA GLN A 71 -19.13 -21.54 16.94
C GLN A 71 -19.98 -20.98 15.78
N ARG A 72 -21.32 -21.04 15.87
CA ARG A 72 -22.20 -20.42 14.86
C ARG A 72 -22.08 -18.90 14.84
N ALA A 73 -22.12 -18.30 16.03
CA ALA A 73 -21.98 -16.87 16.22
C ALA A 73 -20.57 -16.40 15.82
N LEU A 74 -19.56 -17.24 16.01
CA LEU A 74 -18.19 -17.00 15.57
C LEU A 74 -18.06 -16.93 14.04
N ALA A 75 -18.70 -17.86 13.32
CA ALA A 75 -18.74 -17.82 11.85
C ALA A 75 -19.52 -16.59 11.34
N TRP A 76 -20.65 -16.25 12.00
CA TRP A 76 -21.42 -15.04 11.68
C TRP A 76 -20.64 -13.75 11.94
N TRP A 77 -19.93 -13.65 13.06
CA TRP A 77 -19.06 -12.52 13.36
C TRP A 77 -17.98 -12.34 12.28
N GLY A 78 -17.29 -13.41 11.90
CA GLY A 78 -16.31 -13.38 10.80
C GLY A 78 -16.95 -12.90 9.49
N TYR A 79 -18.16 -13.35 9.18
CA TYR A 79 -18.91 -12.94 8.00
C TYR A 79 -19.23 -11.43 7.99
N CYS A 80 -19.70 -10.88 9.11
CA CYS A 80 -19.92 -9.44 9.27
C CYS A 80 -18.64 -8.62 9.12
N CYS A 81 -17.50 -9.09 9.64
CA CYS A 81 -16.21 -8.41 9.48
C CYS A 81 -15.75 -8.38 8.02
N VAL A 82 -15.90 -9.48 7.28
CA VAL A 82 -15.56 -9.53 5.85
C VAL A 82 -16.46 -8.60 5.04
N LEU A 83 -17.76 -8.54 5.34
CA LEU A 83 -18.69 -7.58 4.74
C LEU A 83 -18.26 -6.13 4.96
N SER A 84 -17.85 -5.81 6.19
CA SER A 84 -17.38 -4.48 6.55
C SER A 84 -16.17 -4.06 5.70
N VAL A 85 -15.19 -4.95 5.55
CA VAL A 85 -14.02 -4.72 4.68
C VAL A 85 -14.41 -4.60 3.21
N LYS A 86 -15.32 -5.45 2.71
CA LYS A 86 -15.77 -5.38 1.31
C LYS A 86 -16.42 -4.04 0.99
N ASN A 87 -17.23 -3.51 1.90
CA ASN A 87 -17.82 -2.18 1.75
C ASN A 87 -16.74 -1.09 1.74
N GLU A 88 -15.75 -1.18 2.63
CA GLU A 88 -14.63 -0.23 2.69
C GLU A 88 -13.77 -0.25 1.41
N LEU A 89 -13.48 -1.44 0.88
CA LEU A 89 -12.74 -1.64 -0.36
C LEU A 89 -13.55 -1.28 -1.62
N PHE A 90 -14.88 -1.32 -1.54
CA PHE A 90 -15.74 -0.82 -2.61
C PHE A 90 -15.65 0.70 -2.73
N GLU A 91 -15.58 1.41 -1.60
CA GLU A 91 -15.42 2.87 -1.59
C GLU A 91 -14.01 3.30 -2.04
N ILE A 92 -12.96 2.64 -1.53
CA ILE A 92 -11.56 2.93 -1.88
C ILE A 92 -10.85 1.62 -2.20
N PRO A 93 -10.86 1.19 -3.48
CA PRO A 93 -10.21 -0.04 -3.88
C PRO A 93 -8.68 0.11 -3.82
N PHE A 94 -8.03 -0.96 -3.39
CA PHE A 94 -6.58 -1.08 -3.51
C PHE A 94 -6.21 -1.70 -4.84
N GLU A 95 -5.43 -0.97 -5.63
CA GLU A 95 -4.79 -1.51 -6.83
C GLU A 95 -3.39 -2.01 -6.46
N PRO A 96 -3.15 -3.34 -6.46
CA PRO A 96 -1.83 -3.86 -6.19
C PRO A 96 -0.85 -3.32 -7.23
N ARG A 97 0.35 -2.93 -6.79
CA ARG A 97 1.42 -2.49 -7.69
C ARG A 97 1.67 -3.59 -8.71
N ASP A 98 1.71 -3.23 -9.99
CA ASP A 98 2.05 -4.19 -11.02
C ASP A 98 3.48 -4.71 -10.75
N ILE A 99 3.65 -6.03 -10.82
CA ILE A 99 4.95 -6.70 -10.68
C ILE A 99 5.90 -6.18 -11.76
N SER A 100 5.35 -5.70 -12.88
CA SER A 100 6.12 -5.04 -13.94
C SER A 100 6.82 -3.77 -13.46
N ASP A 101 6.33 -3.07 -12.44
CA ASP A 101 6.91 -1.82 -11.92
C ASP A 101 8.04 -2.02 -10.92
N ILE A 102 8.34 -3.26 -10.52
CA ILE A 102 9.42 -3.56 -9.58
C ILE A 102 10.76 -3.15 -10.18
N GLY A 103 11.38 -2.11 -9.62
CA GLY A 103 12.71 -1.62 -10.03
C GLY A 103 12.73 -0.79 -11.31
N THR A 104 11.61 -0.18 -11.74
CA THR A 104 11.65 0.88 -12.75
C THR A 104 12.55 2.03 -12.27
N HIS A 105 13.45 2.49 -13.14
CA HIS A 105 14.12 3.78 -12.92
C HIS A 105 13.07 4.88 -13.01
N LYS A 106 12.55 5.33 -11.86
CA LYS A 106 11.82 6.59 -11.79
C LYS A 106 12.87 7.69 -11.92
N ASN A 107 12.96 8.30 -13.09
CA ASN A 107 13.72 9.53 -13.22
C ASN A 107 13.12 10.52 -12.22
N PRO A 108 13.90 11.04 -11.25
CA PRO A 108 13.39 12.07 -10.37
C PRO A 108 12.97 13.25 -11.23
N GLU A 109 11.68 13.57 -11.24
CA GLU A 109 11.20 14.77 -11.91
C GLU A 109 11.85 15.96 -11.21
N LEU A 110 12.82 16.58 -11.87
CA LEU A 110 13.44 17.80 -11.35
C LEU A 110 12.33 18.85 -11.25
N PRO A 111 12.11 19.43 -10.06
CA PRO A 111 11.17 20.53 -9.90
C PRO A 111 11.46 21.64 -10.92
N GLU A 112 10.45 22.37 -11.38
CA GLU A 112 10.61 23.36 -12.43
C GLU A 112 11.66 24.43 -12.11
N TRP A 113 11.83 24.77 -10.83
CA TRP A 113 12.86 25.70 -10.35
C TRP A 113 14.30 25.16 -10.46
N ALA A 114 14.47 23.85 -10.59
CA ALA A 114 15.77 23.18 -10.74
C ALA A 114 16.12 22.87 -12.20
N LYS A 115 15.20 23.12 -13.15
CA LYS A 115 15.47 22.98 -14.58
C LYS A 115 16.30 24.16 -15.05
N MET A 116 17.52 23.90 -15.51
CA MET A 116 18.36 24.96 -16.09
C MET A 116 17.74 25.46 -17.41
N PRO A 117 17.75 26.77 -17.67
CA PRO A 117 17.35 27.29 -18.97
C PRO A 117 18.26 26.72 -20.06
N GLU A 118 17.68 26.27 -21.17
CA GLU A 118 18.46 25.77 -22.30
C GLU A 118 19.43 26.86 -22.79
N PRO A 119 20.71 26.54 -23.03
CA PRO A 119 21.65 27.53 -23.55
C PRO A 119 21.18 28.01 -24.93
N GLU A 120 20.84 29.29 -25.03
CA GLU A 120 20.51 29.92 -26.31
C GLU A 120 21.67 29.71 -27.28
N LYS A 121 21.41 29.06 -28.42
CA LYS A 121 22.37 28.95 -29.51
C LYS A 121 22.61 30.34 -30.09
N MET A 122 23.61 31.07 -29.59
CA MET A 122 24.01 32.35 -30.16
C MET A 122 24.56 32.14 -31.58
N ASP A 123 23.74 32.48 -32.58
CA ASP A 123 24.16 32.49 -33.97
C ASP A 123 24.93 33.79 -34.27
N TYR A 124 26.24 33.79 -34.04
CA TYR A 124 27.14 34.95 -34.13
C TYR A 124 27.09 35.69 -35.48
N LYS A 125 26.52 35.06 -36.53
CA LYS A 125 26.32 35.65 -37.86
C LYS A 125 25.22 36.70 -37.92
N THR A 126 24.26 36.69 -37.00
CA THR A 126 23.17 37.69 -36.92
C THR A 126 23.49 38.83 -35.96
N ASN A 127 24.63 38.76 -35.26
CA ASN A 127 25.03 39.81 -34.32
C ASN A 127 25.38 41.11 -35.08
N PRO A 128 24.74 42.25 -34.77
CA PRO A 128 24.97 43.53 -35.46
C PRO A 128 26.44 43.98 -35.42
N ASP A 129 27.20 43.63 -34.38
CA ASP A 129 28.61 44.00 -34.27
C ASP A 129 29.50 43.21 -35.24
N TYR A 130 29.16 41.94 -35.50
CA TYR A 130 29.86 41.12 -36.50
C TYR A 130 29.60 41.65 -37.92
N ILE A 131 28.36 42.08 -38.21
CA ILE A 131 28.00 42.67 -39.50
C ILE A 131 28.75 43.99 -39.72
N LYS A 132 28.84 44.85 -38.70
CA LYS A 132 29.63 46.11 -38.76
C LYS A 132 31.11 45.83 -39.03
N LEU A 133 31.71 44.88 -38.31
CA LEU A 133 33.10 44.48 -38.53
C LEU A 133 33.36 43.98 -39.96
N GLN A 134 32.44 43.19 -40.53
CA GLN A 134 32.58 42.74 -41.92
C GLN A 134 32.49 43.90 -42.92
N GLN A 135 31.62 44.88 -42.68
CA GLN A 135 31.51 46.08 -43.51
C GLN A 135 32.75 46.98 -43.40
N GLU A 136 33.33 47.11 -42.21
CA GLU A 136 34.59 47.85 -42.02
C GLU A 136 35.77 47.17 -42.72
N ILE A 137 35.88 45.85 -42.63
CA ILE A 137 36.93 45.08 -43.32
C ILE A 137 36.82 45.24 -44.85
N SER A 138 35.61 45.19 -45.41
CA SER A 138 35.42 45.35 -46.85
C SER A 138 35.71 46.79 -47.32
N ALA A 139 35.34 47.80 -46.52
CA ALA A 139 35.68 49.19 -46.80
C ALA A 139 37.20 49.46 -46.75
N ILE A 140 37.92 48.84 -45.82
CA ILE A 140 39.39 48.92 -45.73
C ILE A 140 40.05 48.25 -46.94
N LYS A 141 39.55 47.09 -47.37
CA LYS A 141 40.06 46.40 -48.57
C LYS A 141 39.90 47.25 -49.83
N ALA A 142 38.73 47.85 -50.03
CA ALA A 142 38.48 48.74 -51.16
C ALA A 142 39.41 49.96 -51.16
N LYS A 143 39.61 50.61 -50.00
CA LYS A 143 40.56 51.73 -49.85
C LYS A 143 42.01 51.31 -50.12
N ASN A 144 42.41 50.12 -49.67
CA ASN A 144 43.76 49.60 -49.95
C ASN A 144 43.96 49.33 -51.45
N GLU A 145 42.97 48.77 -52.15
CA GLU A 145 43.05 48.56 -53.59
C GLU A 145 43.15 49.87 -54.38
N GLU A 146 42.44 50.91 -53.95
CA GLU A 146 42.55 52.26 -54.53
C GLU A 146 43.94 52.87 -54.29
N LEU A 147 44.47 52.76 -53.08
CA LEU A 147 45.82 53.23 -52.75
C LEU A 147 46.91 52.47 -53.53
N ILE A 148 46.72 51.16 -53.76
CA ILE A 148 47.61 50.34 -54.60
C ILE A 148 47.61 50.81 -56.06
N LYS A 149 46.47 51.26 -56.60
CA LYS A 149 46.38 51.82 -57.96
C LYS A 149 47.03 53.20 -58.10
N MET A 150 47.15 53.97 -57.01
CA MET A 150 47.82 55.27 -57.00
C MET A 150 49.35 55.16 -56.89
N LEU A 151 49.88 53.97 -56.58
CA LEU A 151 51.32 53.74 -56.48
C LEU A 151 51.97 53.62 -57.87
N PRO A 152 53.18 54.18 -58.07
CA PRO A 152 53.95 53.99 -59.29
C PRO A 152 54.17 52.51 -59.63
N PRO A 153 54.16 52.13 -60.93
CA PRO A 153 54.33 50.75 -61.34
C PRO A 153 55.68 50.18 -60.84
N GLY A 154 55.63 48.99 -60.23
CA GLY A 154 56.79 48.27 -59.68
C GLY A 154 57.11 48.50 -58.20
N ILE A 155 56.54 49.51 -57.52
CA ILE A 155 56.77 49.73 -56.08
C ILE A 155 56.04 48.67 -55.23
N TRP A 156 54.82 48.30 -55.62
CA TRP A 156 54.05 47.26 -54.94
C TRP A 156 54.72 45.88 -55.05
N GLU A 157 55.31 45.56 -56.19
CA GLU A 157 56.06 44.32 -56.40
C GLU A 157 57.30 44.26 -55.52
N ARG A 158 58.08 45.36 -55.44
CA ARG A 158 59.21 45.46 -54.52
C ARG A 158 58.80 45.33 -53.05
N HIS A 159 57.65 45.90 -52.67
CA HIS A 159 57.12 45.74 -51.31
C HIS A 159 56.76 44.28 -51.01
N MET A 160 56.12 43.58 -51.95
CA MET A 160 55.77 42.16 -51.80
C MET A 160 57.02 41.27 -51.72
N GLU A 161 58.06 41.55 -52.51
CA GLU A 161 59.36 40.87 -52.41
C GLU A 161 60.04 41.11 -51.05
N LEU A 162 60.06 42.35 -50.56
CA LEU A 162 60.60 42.67 -49.24
C LEU A 162 59.83 41.99 -48.12
N ARG A 163 58.49 41.97 -48.20
CA ARG A 163 57.62 41.27 -47.25
C ARG A 163 57.92 39.77 -47.24
N LYS A 164 58.08 39.16 -48.41
CA LYS A 164 58.42 37.73 -48.55
C LYS A 164 59.78 37.43 -47.91
N ASN A 165 60.80 38.26 -48.17
CA ASN A 165 62.12 38.10 -47.56
C ASN A 165 62.09 38.27 -46.03
N ILE A 166 61.25 39.15 -45.50
CA ILE A 166 61.07 39.32 -44.05
C ILE A 166 60.35 38.10 -43.45
N TYR A 167 59.34 37.56 -44.12
CA TYR A 167 58.60 36.38 -43.66
C TYR A 167 59.51 35.14 -43.66
N GLU A 168 60.33 34.93 -44.70
CA GLU A 168 61.31 33.85 -44.73
C GLU A 168 62.35 33.97 -43.60
N LYS A 169 62.79 35.19 -43.27
CA LYS A 169 63.66 35.44 -42.10
C LYS A 169 62.95 35.22 -40.77
N PHE A 170 61.65 35.51 -40.70
CA PHE A 170 60.86 35.24 -39.50
C PHE A 170 60.65 33.73 -39.30
N LYS A 171 60.38 33.01 -40.41
CA LYS A 171 60.26 31.55 -40.45
C LYS A 171 61.54 30.85 -40.01
N SER A 172 62.72 31.37 -40.36
CA SER A 172 63.98 30.77 -39.93
C SER A 172 64.25 30.92 -38.43
N ILE A 173 63.64 31.90 -37.75
CA ILE A 173 63.80 32.16 -36.31
C ILE A 173 62.71 31.44 -35.49
N VAL A 174 61.45 31.52 -35.93
CA VAL A 174 60.27 31.06 -35.17
C VAL A 174 59.75 29.70 -35.67
N GLY A 175 60.19 29.25 -36.84
CA GLY A 175 59.78 27.98 -37.46
C GLY A 175 58.48 28.03 -38.26
N MET A 176 57.74 29.15 -38.20
CA MET A 176 56.47 29.36 -38.92
C MET A 176 56.37 30.80 -39.43
N ASP A 177 55.68 30.99 -40.55
CA ASP A 177 55.38 32.34 -41.06
C ASP A 177 54.34 33.05 -40.19
N PRO A 178 54.35 34.40 -40.08
CA PRO A 178 53.35 35.13 -39.30
C PRO A 178 51.89 34.84 -39.70
N GLU A 179 51.64 34.57 -40.99
CA GLU A 179 50.32 34.19 -41.49
C GLU A 179 49.94 32.75 -41.11
N GLU A 180 50.91 31.82 -41.13
CA GLU A 180 50.72 30.45 -40.66
C GLU A 180 50.42 30.43 -39.16
N MET A 181 51.10 31.28 -38.38
CA MET A 181 50.89 31.42 -36.93
C MET A 181 49.50 31.97 -36.61
N LEU A 182 48.99 32.93 -37.40
CA LEU A 182 47.63 33.45 -37.25
C LEU A 182 46.58 32.39 -37.61
N ALA A 183 46.81 31.61 -38.67
CA ALA A 183 45.93 30.52 -39.06
C ALA A 183 45.89 29.39 -38.01
N ASP A 184 47.03 29.05 -37.40
CA ASP A 184 47.12 28.08 -36.31
C ASP A 184 46.42 28.58 -35.04
N ALA A 185 46.55 29.87 -34.71
CA ALA A 185 45.82 30.48 -33.60
C ALA A 185 44.30 30.46 -33.82
N ILE A 186 43.82 30.70 -35.05
CA ILE A 186 42.39 30.60 -35.38
C ILE A 186 41.89 29.16 -35.22
N LYS A 187 42.63 28.16 -35.71
CA LYS A 187 42.29 26.74 -35.53
C LYS A 187 42.20 26.34 -34.06
N LYS A 188 43.18 26.74 -33.25
CA LYS A 188 43.17 26.49 -31.80
C LYS A 188 41.97 27.15 -31.12
N VAL A 189 41.60 28.37 -31.50
CA VAL A 189 40.41 29.04 -30.95
C VAL A 189 39.12 28.33 -31.38
N GLU A 190 39.04 27.76 -32.59
CA GLU A 190 37.91 26.93 -33.02
C GLU A 190 37.83 25.62 -32.24
N GLU A 191 38.96 24.97 -31.95
CA GLU A 191 39.03 23.78 -31.09
C GLU A 191 38.60 24.07 -29.63
N PHE A 192 38.87 25.28 -29.12
CA PHE A 192 38.45 25.72 -27.77
C PHE A 192 37.01 26.25 -27.70
N LYS A 193 36.36 26.55 -28.85
CA LYS A 193 34.99 27.10 -28.92
C LYS A 193 33.90 26.06 -28.78
N GLU A 194 34.20 24.79 -28.99
CA GLU A 194 33.34 23.73 -28.47
C GLU A 194 33.63 23.68 -26.97
N PRO A 195 32.70 24.11 -26.07
CA PRO A 195 32.82 23.69 -24.69
C PRO A 195 32.98 22.18 -24.74
N ALA A 196 33.84 21.62 -23.89
CA ALA A 196 34.00 20.17 -23.75
C ALA A 196 32.68 19.55 -23.27
N PHE A 197 31.65 19.55 -24.12
CA PHE A 197 30.54 18.64 -24.07
C PHE A 197 31.22 17.30 -24.23
N VAL A 198 31.35 16.61 -23.09
CA VAL A 198 31.67 15.19 -23.09
C VAL A 198 30.74 14.58 -24.11
N ASN A 199 31.30 14.09 -25.22
CA ASN A 199 30.50 13.51 -26.28
C ASN A 199 29.91 12.22 -25.69
N GLU A 200 28.70 12.30 -25.12
CA GLU A 200 28.08 11.27 -24.29
C GLU A 200 27.97 9.93 -25.04
N GLU A 201 27.98 9.95 -26.37
CA GLU A 201 27.92 8.75 -27.21
C GLU A 201 29.27 8.03 -27.36
N LYS A 202 30.38 8.77 -27.31
CA LYS A 202 31.74 8.23 -27.57
C LYS A 202 32.59 8.07 -26.31
N SER A 203 32.15 8.63 -25.18
CA SER A 203 32.90 8.50 -23.92
C SER A 203 32.81 7.05 -23.39
N PRO A 204 33.94 6.39 -23.09
CA PRO A 204 33.97 5.02 -22.55
C PRO A 204 33.12 4.86 -21.29
N VAL A 205 33.04 5.90 -20.46
CA VAL A 205 32.27 5.91 -19.21
C VAL A 205 30.75 5.84 -19.49
N PHE A 206 30.28 6.55 -20.50
CA PHE A 206 28.86 6.56 -20.87
C PHE A 206 28.46 5.28 -21.63
N GLN A 207 29.37 4.70 -22.40
CA GLN A 207 29.17 3.37 -23.00
C GLN A 207 29.06 2.29 -21.91
N MET A 208 29.99 2.26 -20.94
CA MET A 208 29.90 1.35 -19.80
C MET A 208 28.63 1.56 -18.98
N LYS A 209 28.19 2.81 -18.79
CA LYS A 209 26.93 3.14 -18.10
C LYS A 209 25.73 2.56 -18.86
N ARG A 210 25.62 2.81 -20.17
CA ARG A 210 24.53 2.26 -21.01
C ARG A 210 24.52 0.73 -21.01
N GLU A 211 25.69 0.09 -21.07
CA GLU A 211 25.80 -1.37 -20.99
C GLU A 211 25.36 -1.90 -19.61
N LEU A 212 25.73 -1.21 -18.54
CA LEU A 212 25.32 -1.58 -17.18
C LEU A 212 23.80 -1.43 -17.00
N ASP A 213 23.24 -0.31 -17.44
CA ASP A 213 21.80 -0.04 -17.39
C ASP A 213 21.02 -1.11 -18.19
N ALA A 214 21.50 -1.46 -19.40
CA ALA A 214 20.91 -2.53 -20.20
C ALA A 214 21.00 -3.91 -19.53
N LYS A 215 22.12 -4.22 -18.85
CA LYS A 215 22.27 -5.46 -18.07
C LYS A 215 21.31 -5.50 -16.89
N ILE A 216 21.15 -4.38 -16.18
CA ILE A 216 20.20 -4.25 -15.06
C ILE A 216 18.76 -4.45 -15.56
N GLU A 217 18.38 -3.83 -16.68
CA GLU A 217 17.05 -4.03 -17.27
C GLU A 217 16.82 -5.47 -17.74
N ALA A 218 17.82 -6.12 -18.32
CA ALA A 218 17.72 -7.51 -18.74
C ALA A 218 17.55 -8.46 -17.54
N ILE A 219 18.29 -8.24 -16.45
CA ILE A 219 18.13 -9.00 -15.21
C ILE A 219 16.72 -8.76 -14.64
N ARG A 220 16.28 -7.50 -14.57
CA ARG A 220 14.95 -7.14 -14.07
C ARG A 220 13.83 -7.84 -14.85
N LYS A 221 13.86 -7.81 -16.18
CA LYS A 221 12.85 -8.50 -17.03
C LYS A 221 12.83 -10.00 -16.75
N LYS A 222 14.01 -10.64 -16.69
CA LYS A 222 14.13 -12.07 -16.34
C LYS A 222 13.59 -12.38 -14.94
N THR A 223 13.88 -11.54 -13.95
CA THR A 223 13.37 -11.71 -12.59
C THR A 223 11.85 -11.58 -12.56
N VAL A 224 11.27 -10.59 -13.24
CA VAL A 224 9.81 -10.44 -13.36
C VAL A 224 9.17 -11.66 -14.02
N GLU A 225 9.76 -12.17 -15.11
CA GLU A 225 9.29 -13.39 -15.78
C GLU A 225 9.35 -14.61 -14.85
N THR A 226 10.45 -14.76 -14.11
CA THR A 226 10.62 -15.85 -13.13
C THR A 226 9.58 -15.77 -12.01
N ILE A 227 9.30 -14.56 -11.51
CA ILE A 227 8.26 -14.33 -10.49
C ILE A 227 6.88 -14.68 -11.03
N LYS A 228 6.54 -14.21 -12.25
CA LYS A 228 5.25 -14.52 -12.90
C LYS A 228 5.08 -16.01 -13.20
N ALA A 229 6.17 -16.71 -13.54
CA ALA A 229 6.15 -18.16 -13.75
C ALA A 229 5.98 -18.95 -12.44
N ALA A 230 6.57 -18.48 -11.34
CA ALA A 230 6.46 -19.12 -10.03
C ALA A 230 5.12 -18.85 -9.32
N VAL A 231 4.53 -17.66 -9.56
CA VAL A 231 3.24 -17.24 -8.97
C VAL A 231 2.25 -16.99 -10.11
N PRO A 232 1.49 -18.01 -10.55
CA PRO A 232 0.47 -17.80 -11.56
C PRO A 232 -0.58 -16.82 -11.01
N SER A 233 -0.68 -15.65 -11.65
CA SER A 233 -1.71 -14.67 -11.30
C SER A 233 -3.06 -15.20 -11.77
N LYS A 234 -3.96 -15.50 -10.84
CA LYS A 234 -5.37 -15.77 -11.17
C LYS A 234 -5.97 -14.54 -11.88
N SER A 235 -6.83 -14.77 -12.87
CA SER A 235 -7.53 -13.66 -13.51
C SER A 235 -8.46 -12.97 -12.49
N ARG A 236 -8.69 -11.66 -12.67
CA ARG A 236 -9.55 -10.88 -11.76
C ARG A 236 -10.98 -11.42 -11.72
N GLU A 237 -11.46 -11.95 -12.84
CA GLU A 237 -12.79 -12.55 -12.99
C GLU A 237 -12.90 -13.87 -12.23
N GLU A 238 -11.93 -14.78 -12.40
CA GLU A 238 -11.88 -16.04 -11.63
C GLU A 238 -11.79 -15.79 -10.13
N LEU A 239 -11.01 -14.80 -9.71
CA LEU A 239 -10.86 -14.47 -8.29
C LEU A 239 -12.18 -13.93 -7.72
N LYS A 240 -12.87 -13.07 -8.47
CA LYS A 240 -14.18 -12.54 -8.07
C LYS A 240 -15.22 -13.66 -7.95
N GLU A 241 -15.33 -14.51 -8.97
CA GLU A 241 -16.24 -15.66 -8.96
C GLU A 241 -15.96 -16.60 -7.78
N GLN A 242 -14.68 -16.89 -7.48
CA GLN A 242 -14.28 -17.69 -6.32
C GLN A 242 -14.67 -17.00 -5.00
N THR A 243 -14.48 -15.69 -4.87
CA THR A 243 -14.84 -14.95 -3.65
C THR A 243 -16.35 -14.85 -3.43
N ASP A 244 -17.13 -14.69 -4.49
CA ASP A 244 -18.60 -14.61 -4.41
C ASP A 244 -19.17 -15.98 -4.04
N ASN A 245 -18.72 -17.05 -4.71
CA ASN A 245 -19.09 -18.42 -4.39
C ASN A 245 -18.74 -18.81 -2.94
N ALA A 246 -17.59 -18.35 -2.43
CA ALA A 246 -17.17 -18.60 -1.06
C ALA A 246 -18.10 -17.90 -0.04
N MET A 247 -18.52 -16.66 -0.30
CA MET A 247 -19.45 -15.95 0.57
C MET A 247 -20.86 -16.57 0.56
N ASP A 248 -21.33 -17.02 -0.61
CA ASP A 248 -22.60 -17.76 -0.73
C ASP A 248 -22.55 -19.06 0.08
N ALA A 249 -21.44 -19.80 -0.02
CA ALA A 249 -21.27 -21.05 0.72
C ALA A 249 -21.20 -20.81 2.24
N VAL A 250 -20.49 -19.78 2.68
CA VAL A 250 -20.43 -19.39 4.09
C VAL A 250 -21.83 -19.04 4.60
N TYR A 251 -22.57 -18.20 3.87
CA TYR A 251 -23.93 -17.82 4.26
C TYR A 251 -24.84 -19.04 4.35
N ALA A 252 -24.78 -19.95 3.36
CA ALA A 252 -25.52 -21.20 3.38
C ALA A 252 -25.12 -22.10 4.56
N GLY A 253 -23.82 -22.20 4.89
CA GLY A 253 -23.33 -22.98 6.03
C GLY A 253 -23.75 -22.42 7.38
N ILE A 254 -23.82 -21.09 7.52
CA ILE A 254 -24.29 -20.43 8.75
C ILE A 254 -25.80 -20.57 8.90
N THR A 255 -26.57 -20.43 7.82
CA THR A 255 -28.05 -20.47 7.85
C THR A 255 -28.58 -21.90 7.94
N ALA A 256 -28.04 -22.80 7.13
CA ALA A 256 -28.40 -24.21 7.01
C ALA A 256 -27.15 -25.10 7.11
N PRO A 257 -26.73 -25.49 8.33
CA PRO A 257 -25.54 -26.31 8.52
C PRO A 257 -25.79 -27.77 8.10
N THR A 258 -25.49 -28.08 6.83
CA THR A 258 -25.52 -29.44 6.26
C THR A 258 -24.12 -29.90 5.89
N ASP A 259 -23.90 -31.22 5.78
CA ASP A 259 -22.61 -31.79 5.33
C ASP A 259 -22.21 -31.29 3.94
N GLU A 260 -23.20 -31.13 3.06
CA GLU A 260 -23.00 -30.59 1.71
C GLU A 260 -22.46 -29.16 1.75
N ASN A 261 -23.07 -28.29 2.59
CA ASN A 261 -22.62 -26.91 2.75
C ASN A 261 -21.26 -26.83 3.45
N ALA A 262 -20.98 -27.70 4.42
CA ALA A 262 -19.68 -27.79 5.07
C ALA A 262 -18.58 -28.24 4.08
N THR A 263 -18.86 -29.25 3.26
CA THR A 263 -17.95 -29.73 2.22
C THR A 263 -17.71 -28.66 1.15
N ARG A 264 -18.76 -27.94 0.75
CA ARG A 264 -18.65 -26.79 -0.15
C ARG A 264 -17.74 -25.71 0.43
N CYS A 265 -17.88 -25.41 1.72
CA CYS A 265 -17.02 -24.46 2.42
C CYS A 265 -15.55 -24.91 2.45
N LEU A 266 -15.29 -26.20 2.69
CA LEU A 266 -13.93 -26.76 2.66
C LEU A 266 -13.29 -26.65 1.27
N ASN A 267 -14.03 -27.05 0.22
CA ASN A 267 -13.52 -27.04 -1.14
C ASN A 267 -13.22 -25.62 -1.64
N LEU A 268 -14.13 -24.67 -1.39
CA LEU A 268 -13.92 -23.27 -1.77
C LEU A 268 -12.82 -22.60 -0.95
N GLY A 269 -12.76 -22.89 0.35
CA GLY A 269 -11.68 -22.39 1.21
C GLY A 269 -10.29 -22.85 0.76
N ASN A 270 -10.16 -24.12 0.33
CA ASN A 270 -8.93 -24.65 -0.23
C ASN A 270 -8.60 -24.10 -1.63
N ALA A 271 -9.60 -23.67 -2.39
CA ALA A 271 -9.40 -23.07 -3.70
C ALA A 271 -8.85 -21.63 -3.62
N CYS A 272 -9.21 -20.88 -2.57
CA CYS A 272 -8.80 -19.49 -2.37
C CYS A 272 -8.33 -19.17 -0.93
N PRO A 273 -7.33 -19.88 -0.36
CA PRO A 273 -6.88 -19.64 1.02
C PRO A 273 -6.29 -18.24 1.24
N GLU A 274 -5.85 -17.59 0.15
CA GLU A 274 -5.26 -16.25 0.16
C GLU A 274 -6.29 -15.12 0.24
N THR A 275 -7.59 -15.39 0.16
CA THR A 275 -8.63 -14.34 0.27
C THR A 275 -9.28 -14.36 1.66
N HIS A 276 -10.00 -13.29 2.03
CA HIS A 276 -10.72 -13.22 3.30
C HIS A 276 -11.88 -14.22 3.32
N GLU A 277 -12.56 -14.33 2.19
CA GLU A 277 -13.71 -15.18 1.94
C GLU A 277 -13.32 -16.65 2.00
N GLY A 278 -12.16 -17.02 1.45
CA GLY A 278 -11.64 -18.38 1.55
C GLY A 278 -11.28 -18.78 2.97
N LEU A 279 -10.62 -17.90 3.74
CA LEU A 279 -10.35 -18.13 5.16
C LEU A 279 -11.64 -18.22 5.98
N LEU A 280 -12.63 -17.36 5.70
CA LEU A 280 -13.95 -17.42 6.32
C LEU A 280 -14.68 -18.73 5.99
N SER A 281 -14.51 -19.23 4.77
CA SER A 281 -15.04 -20.53 4.33
C SER A 281 -14.43 -21.69 5.12
N LEU A 282 -13.11 -21.70 5.31
CA LEU A 282 -12.43 -22.68 6.16
C LEU A 282 -12.87 -22.57 7.63
N LEU A 283 -13.00 -21.34 8.14
CA LEU A 283 -13.51 -21.08 9.48
C LEU A 283 -14.91 -21.64 9.68
N THR A 284 -15.80 -21.42 8.72
CA THR A 284 -17.19 -21.91 8.77
C THR A 284 -17.24 -23.43 8.75
N PHE A 285 -16.39 -24.08 7.96
CA PHE A 285 -16.21 -25.53 8.00
C PHE A 285 -15.74 -26.02 9.38
N TRP A 286 -14.75 -25.38 10.00
CA TRP A 286 -14.30 -25.75 11.35
C TRP A 286 -15.35 -25.51 12.43
N CYS A 287 -16.26 -24.56 12.21
CA CYS A 287 -17.39 -24.32 13.10
C CYS A 287 -18.52 -25.35 12.95
N TYR A 288 -18.56 -26.12 11.84
CA TYR A 288 -19.58 -27.13 11.59
C TYR A 288 -19.66 -28.20 12.69
N GLY A 289 -18.52 -28.51 13.33
CA GLY A 289 -18.40 -29.47 14.42
C GLY A 289 -19.42 -29.30 15.56
N ASN A 290 -19.86 -28.07 15.87
CA ASN A 290 -20.88 -27.85 16.89
C ASN A 290 -22.25 -27.44 16.33
N LEU A 291 -22.41 -27.41 15.00
CA LEU A 291 -23.67 -27.05 14.34
C LEU A 291 -24.60 -28.25 14.13
N THR A 292 -24.06 -29.47 14.12
CA THR A 292 -24.82 -30.72 13.96
C THR A 292 -24.57 -31.70 15.12
N PRO A 293 -25.31 -31.56 16.25
CA PRO A 293 -25.07 -32.36 17.45
C PRO A 293 -25.37 -33.87 17.32
N ASN A 294 -26.06 -34.29 16.25
CA ASN A 294 -26.53 -35.67 16.05
C ASN A 294 -25.85 -36.42 14.89
N MET A 295 -24.81 -35.84 14.27
CA MET A 295 -24.11 -36.46 13.14
C MET A 295 -22.77 -37.05 13.58
N GLU A 296 -22.42 -38.24 13.07
CA GLU A 296 -21.11 -38.85 13.33
C GLU A 296 -20.00 -38.02 12.67
N GLN A 297 -19.31 -37.21 13.47
CA GLN A 297 -18.10 -36.55 13.01
C GLN A 297 -16.94 -37.54 12.99
N ILE A 298 -16.48 -37.86 11.78
CA ILE A 298 -15.35 -38.77 11.53
C ILE A 298 -14.05 -38.23 12.17
N VAL A 299 -13.91 -36.91 12.29
CA VAL A 299 -12.81 -36.24 13.01
C VAL A 299 -13.35 -35.02 13.75
N ARG A 300 -13.18 -34.97 15.07
CA ARG A 300 -13.56 -33.79 15.88
C ARG A 300 -12.59 -32.64 15.61
N THR A 301 -13.13 -31.47 15.28
CA THR A 301 -12.33 -30.24 15.14
C THR A 301 -11.69 -29.88 16.49
N PRO A 302 -10.36 -29.65 16.56
CA PRO A 302 -9.73 -29.18 17.79
C PRO A 302 -10.40 -27.89 18.28
N PRO A 303 -10.63 -27.73 19.59
CA PRO A 303 -11.37 -26.58 20.12
C PRO A 303 -10.66 -25.24 19.90
N GLU A 304 -9.34 -25.26 19.70
CA GLU A 304 -8.49 -24.11 19.41
C GLU A 304 -8.60 -23.63 17.96
N LEU A 305 -8.99 -24.51 17.03
CA LEU A 305 -8.84 -24.25 15.60
C LEU A 305 -9.81 -23.17 15.08
N PRO A 306 -11.13 -23.24 15.35
CA PRO A 306 -12.05 -22.15 14.96
C PRO A 306 -11.66 -20.77 15.51
N PRO A 307 -11.41 -20.57 16.83
CA PRO A 307 -11.06 -19.24 17.33
C PRO A 307 -9.73 -18.72 16.79
N THR A 308 -8.74 -19.61 16.57
CA THR A 308 -7.48 -19.22 15.93
C THR A 308 -7.68 -18.83 14.47
N GLY A 309 -8.54 -19.56 13.75
CA GLY A 309 -8.95 -19.23 12.38
C GLY A 309 -9.61 -17.86 12.31
N LEU A 310 -10.55 -17.56 13.21
CA LEU A 310 -11.16 -16.24 13.28
C LEU A 310 -10.12 -15.14 13.56
N ASN A 311 -9.20 -15.36 14.51
CA ASN A 311 -8.15 -14.38 14.80
C ASN A 311 -7.26 -14.10 13.59
N SER A 312 -6.91 -15.12 12.80
CA SER A 312 -6.18 -14.94 11.54
C SER A 312 -6.98 -14.19 10.48
N LEU A 313 -8.29 -14.45 10.39
CA LEU A 313 -9.20 -13.73 9.50
C LEU A 313 -9.30 -12.25 9.88
N LEU A 314 -9.55 -11.94 11.17
CA LEU A 314 -9.62 -10.57 11.67
C LEU A 314 -8.32 -9.81 11.44
N LEU A 315 -7.18 -10.45 11.68
CA LEU A 315 -5.87 -9.86 11.41
C LEU A 315 -5.70 -9.54 9.92
N LYS A 316 -6.09 -10.47 9.03
CA LYS A 316 -6.02 -10.26 7.58
C LYS A 316 -6.91 -9.11 7.13
N CYS A 317 -8.17 -9.09 7.57
CA CYS A 317 -9.12 -8.01 7.35
C CYS A 317 -8.62 -6.66 7.89
N ALA A 318 -7.95 -6.64 9.03
CA ALA A 318 -7.40 -5.41 9.59
C ALA A 318 -6.20 -4.91 8.79
N LEU A 319 -5.35 -5.81 8.29
CA LEU A 319 -4.12 -5.50 7.54
C LEU A 319 -4.33 -5.30 6.04
N THR A 320 -5.55 -5.49 5.52
CA THR A 320 -5.82 -5.28 4.09
C THR A 320 -5.42 -3.88 3.64
N GLU A 321 -4.65 -3.81 2.57
CA GLU A 321 -4.31 -2.55 1.92
C GLU A 321 -5.55 -1.98 1.20
N GLY A 322 -5.72 -0.66 1.23
CA GLY A 322 -6.94 0.02 0.76
C GLY A 322 -7.88 0.41 1.90
N GLY A 323 -8.99 1.07 1.55
CA GLY A 323 -10.00 1.53 2.51
C GLY A 323 -9.70 2.87 3.20
N THR A 324 -10.56 3.24 4.14
CA THR A 324 -10.55 4.53 4.87
C THR A 324 -9.99 4.43 6.28
N ARG A 325 -9.99 3.25 6.90
CA ARG A 325 -9.68 3.06 8.34
C ARG A 325 -8.31 2.47 8.57
N GLU A 326 -7.67 2.93 9.65
CA GLU A 326 -6.40 2.36 10.11
C GLU A 326 -6.59 1.03 10.88
N PHE A 327 -5.50 0.29 11.08
CA PHE A 327 -5.51 -1.01 11.77
C PHE A 327 -6.21 -0.96 13.15
N LYS A 328 -5.91 0.05 13.98
CA LYS A 328 -6.50 0.19 15.32
C LYS A 328 -8.01 0.42 15.26
N GLU A 329 -8.45 1.25 14.31
CA GLU A 329 -9.87 1.57 14.10
C GLU A 329 -10.64 0.37 13.58
N ARG A 330 -10.06 -0.40 12.65
CA ARG A 330 -10.64 -1.66 12.18
C ARG A 330 -10.78 -2.68 13.29
N MET A 331 -9.76 -2.85 14.12
CA MET A 331 -9.81 -3.78 15.26
C MET A 331 -10.86 -3.38 16.29
N LYS A 332 -11.03 -2.08 16.54
CA LYS A 332 -12.11 -1.56 17.39
C LYS A 332 -13.48 -1.88 16.80
N LEU A 333 -13.69 -1.60 15.51
CA LEU A 333 -14.94 -1.91 14.82
C LEU A 333 -15.25 -3.41 14.87
N TYR A 334 -14.27 -4.28 14.58
CA TYR A 334 -14.50 -5.72 14.61
C TYR A 334 -14.82 -6.22 16.01
N PHE A 335 -14.22 -5.64 17.05
CA PHE A 335 -14.61 -5.93 18.41
C PHE A 335 -16.06 -5.49 18.69
N GLU A 336 -16.48 -4.31 18.24
CA GLU A 336 -17.85 -3.82 18.38
C GLU A 336 -18.88 -4.70 17.65
N ILE A 337 -18.57 -5.15 16.43
CA ILE A 337 -19.37 -6.14 15.70
C ILE A 337 -19.48 -7.42 16.53
N GLY A 338 -18.36 -7.93 17.03
CA GLY A 338 -18.34 -9.12 17.87
C GLY A 338 -19.20 -8.94 19.12
N ARG A 339 -19.14 -7.77 19.75
CA ARG A 339 -19.95 -7.41 20.91
C ARG A 339 -21.45 -7.45 20.62
N GLU A 340 -21.90 -6.86 19.50
CA GLU A 340 -23.32 -6.93 19.09
C GLU A 340 -23.79 -8.36 18.85
N VAL A 341 -22.94 -9.18 18.23
CA VAL A 341 -23.22 -10.60 18.01
C VAL A 341 -23.33 -11.34 19.35
N VAL A 342 -22.43 -11.09 20.31
CA VAL A 342 -22.47 -11.80 21.60
C VAL A 342 -23.67 -11.37 22.46
N PHE A 343 -24.10 -10.11 22.35
CA PHE A 343 -25.36 -9.64 22.93
C PHE A 343 -26.60 -10.22 22.24
N GLY A 344 -26.44 -10.85 21.08
CA GLY A 344 -27.54 -11.39 20.30
C GLY A 344 -28.40 -10.30 19.65
N ILE A 345 -27.88 -9.08 19.53
CA ILE A 345 -28.53 -7.98 18.79
C ILE A 345 -28.36 -8.22 17.29
N ASN A 346 -27.16 -8.62 16.88
CA ASN A 346 -26.81 -8.87 15.49
C ASN A 346 -26.80 -10.38 15.20
N ASN A 347 -27.95 -10.88 14.75
CA ASN A 347 -28.16 -12.29 14.43
C ASN A 347 -28.51 -12.50 12.96
N TRP A 348 -28.12 -13.64 12.40
CA TRP A 348 -28.48 -14.05 11.04
C TRP A 348 -29.99 -14.29 10.84
N SER A 349 -30.78 -14.39 11.93
CA SER A 349 -32.21 -14.68 11.87
C SER A 349 -33.02 -13.58 11.20
N GLU A 350 -32.63 -12.31 11.35
CA GLU A 350 -33.31 -11.19 10.72
C GLU A 350 -33.09 -11.22 9.20
N PHE A 351 -31.87 -11.55 8.78
CA PHE A 351 -31.50 -11.68 7.37
C PHE A 351 -32.05 -12.93 6.68
N LEU A 352 -32.56 -13.92 7.43
CA LEU A 352 -33.33 -15.02 6.83
C LEU A 352 -34.71 -14.58 6.32
N THR A 353 -35.24 -13.48 6.84
CA THR A 353 -36.54 -12.95 6.40
C THR A 353 -36.42 -12.18 5.10
N GLU A 354 -35.26 -11.58 4.85
CA GLU A 354 -34.90 -10.97 3.58
C GLU A 354 -34.44 -12.08 2.63
N MET A 355 -35.16 -12.31 1.52
CA MET A 355 -34.89 -13.44 0.61
C MET A 355 -33.52 -13.42 -0.09
N GLU A 356 -32.70 -12.40 0.15
CA GLU A 356 -31.38 -12.22 -0.47
C GLU A 356 -30.29 -12.09 0.61
N PRO A 357 -29.13 -12.72 0.42
CA PRO A 357 -28.06 -12.65 1.39
C PRO A 357 -27.38 -11.26 1.37
N PRO A 358 -26.95 -10.74 2.53
CA PRO A 358 -26.52 -9.34 2.65
C PRO A 358 -25.26 -9.00 1.83
N HIS A 359 -24.41 -9.99 1.54
CA HIS A 359 -23.22 -9.80 0.70
C HIS A 359 -23.49 -9.56 -0.79
N HIS A 360 -24.72 -9.71 -1.27
CA HIS A 360 -25.08 -9.32 -2.65
C HIS A 360 -25.36 -7.81 -2.76
N LYS A 361 -25.57 -7.11 -1.64
CA LYS A 361 -25.85 -5.67 -1.56
C LYS A 361 -24.65 -4.90 -0.98
N ILE A 362 -23.52 -4.92 -1.68
CA ILE A 362 -22.31 -4.16 -1.29
C ILE A 362 -22.41 -2.73 -1.85
N GLY A 363 -22.10 -1.72 -1.03
CA GLY A 363 -22.11 -0.30 -1.42
C GLY A 363 -22.98 0.60 -0.53
N HIS A 364 -23.27 1.83 -0.98
CA HIS A 364 -24.05 2.80 -0.21
C HIS A 364 -25.47 2.29 0.10
N GLY A 365 -25.72 1.98 1.38
CA GLY A 365 -26.98 1.41 1.87
C GLY A 365 -26.94 -0.11 2.14
N GLY A 366 -25.80 -0.77 1.91
CA GLY A 366 -25.57 -2.17 2.26
C GLY A 366 -25.31 -2.40 3.75
N PHE A 367 -25.50 -3.64 4.22
CA PHE A 367 -25.21 -4.02 5.60
C PHE A 367 -23.70 -3.93 5.86
N THR A 368 -23.30 -3.07 6.78
CA THR A 368 -21.88 -2.78 7.12
C THR A 368 -21.29 -3.73 8.15
N GLY A 369 -22.08 -4.73 8.57
CA GLY A 369 -21.73 -5.66 9.64
C GLY A 369 -22.21 -5.23 11.03
N LEU A 370 -22.72 -4.01 11.20
CA LEU A 370 -23.35 -3.51 12.43
C LEU A 370 -24.85 -3.26 12.21
N ILE A 371 -25.67 -3.62 13.20
CA ILE A 371 -27.10 -3.27 13.23
C ILE A 371 -27.32 -2.02 14.10
N GLY A 372 -26.51 -1.87 15.16
CA GLY A 372 -26.50 -0.67 16.00
C GLY A 372 -25.76 0.50 15.37
N LYS A 373 -26.01 1.70 15.92
CA LYS A 373 -25.12 2.85 15.65
C LYS A 373 -23.77 2.59 16.32
N VAL A 374 -22.67 2.86 15.61
CA VAL A 374 -21.33 2.90 16.22
C VAL A 374 -21.43 3.78 17.47
N PRO A 375 -21.13 3.27 18.68
CA PRO A 375 -21.25 4.08 19.88
C PRO A 375 -20.17 5.17 19.83
N ASP A 376 -20.57 6.44 19.90
CA ASP A 376 -19.63 7.55 20.01
C ASP A 376 -18.68 7.30 21.20
N ASP A 377 -17.38 7.58 21.05
CA ASP A 377 -16.36 7.34 22.08
C ASP A 377 -16.68 7.98 23.44
N ALA A 378 -17.46 9.07 23.43
CA ALA A 378 -17.96 9.72 24.64
C ALA A 378 -18.99 8.87 25.40
N SER A 379 -19.83 8.12 24.69
CA SER A 379 -20.86 7.24 25.28
C SER A 379 -20.25 6.00 25.94
N MET A 380 -19.20 5.43 25.34
CA MET A 380 -18.47 4.28 25.87
C MET A 380 -17.66 4.63 27.12
N LYS A 381 -17.01 5.79 27.14
CA LYS A 381 -16.30 6.28 28.34
C LYS A 381 -17.26 6.59 29.48
N GLN A 382 -18.40 7.21 29.20
CA GLN A 382 -19.44 7.46 30.22
C GLN A 382 -20.07 6.17 30.74
N ALA A 383 -20.35 5.18 29.88
CA ALA A 383 -20.87 3.89 30.30
C ALA A 383 -19.86 3.10 31.16
N ALA A 384 -18.58 3.13 30.79
CA ALA A 384 -17.49 2.51 31.56
C ALA A 384 -17.27 3.19 32.92
N GLU A 385 -17.25 4.53 32.98
CA GLU A 385 -17.14 5.29 34.24
C GLU A 385 -18.35 5.05 35.15
N LYS A 386 -19.55 4.95 34.58
CA LYS A 386 -20.78 4.66 35.34
C LYS A 386 -20.78 3.22 35.89
N ALA A 387 -20.33 2.24 35.10
CA ALA A 387 -20.19 0.86 35.54
C ALA A 387 -19.11 0.69 36.64
N LEU A 388 -18.00 1.42 36.55
CA LEU A 388 -16.95 1.43 37.59
C LEU A 388 -17.45 2.05 38.90
N ASN A 389 -18.21 3.14 38.83
CA ASN A 389 -18.82 3.79 40.00
C ASN A 389 -19.89 2.91 40.65
N ASP A 390 -20.69 2.18 39.86
CA ASP A 390 -21.69 1.24 40.38
C ASP A 390 -21.06 -0.02 41.01
N ALA A 391 -19.93 -0.50 40.47
CA ALA A 391 -19.16 -1.59 41.08
C ALA A 391 -18.47 -1.16 42.39
N GLY A 392 -18.04 0.10 42.49
CA GLY A 392 -17.52 0.71 43.72
C GLY A 392 -18.57 0.82 44.83
N ASN A 393 -19.80 1.21 44.48
CA ASN A 393 -20.90 1.35 45.44
C ASN A 393 -21.48 0.01 45.91
N LYS A 394 -21.49 -1.04 45.06
CA LYS A 394 -21.97 -2.38 45.46
C LYS A 394 -21.05 -3.10 46.46
N LYS A 395 -19.81 -2.64 46.66
CA LYS A 395 -18.91 -3.17 47.70
C LYS A 395 -19.32 -2.79 49.13
N PHE A 396 -20.20 -1.79 49.32
CA PHE A 396 -20.59 -1.30 50.65
C PHE A 396 -21.99 -1.73 51.14
N GLU A 397 -22.85 -2.31 50.29
CA GLU A 397 -24.22 -2.68 50.68
C GLU A 397 -24.42 -4.16 51.06
N ARG A 398 -23.42 -5.03 50.86
CA ARG A 398 -23.53 -6.46 51.26
C ARG A 398 -23.33 -6.76 52.75
N PHE A 399 -23.23 -5.74 53.62
CA PHE A 399 -23.06 -5.91 55.07
C PHE A 399 -24.09 -5.17 55.95
N ARG A 400 -25.25 -4.79 55.39
CA ARG A 400 -26.42 -4.40 56.21
C ARG A 400 -27.68 -5.02 55.63
N GLY A 401 -28.09 -6.12 56.25
CA GLY A 401 -29.30 -6.89 55.95
C GLY A 401 -29.24 -8.19 56.71
#